data_AF-A0AAE4P990-F1
#
_entry.id   AF-A0AAE4P990-F1
#
_cell.length_a   1.000
_cell.length_b   1.000
_cell.length_c   1.000
_cell.angle_alpha   90.00
_cell.angle_beta   90.00
_cell.angle_gamma   90.00
#
_symmetry.space_group_name_H-M   'P 1'
#
loop_
_entity.id
_entity.type
_entity.pdbx_description
1 polymer ?
#
loop_
_entity_poly.entity_id
_entity_poly.type
_entity_poly.pdbx_seq_one_letter_code
_entity_poly.pdbx_strand_id
1 'polypeptide(L)'
;MDHFGIGSGVAGSANVYFQSARRTGRTTSLVESLKDGDRVVFLSEREGRRVQSLCKERGIEIEVIVCDPKDHKRLFGRGSPCGSERTIFDHGWVEQFYLGEIERARRTIDRLQTELSGRGEAHRSTQRQAEEFAKWRV
;
A
#
# COMPACT_ATOMS: atom_id res chain seq x y z
N MET A 1 -14.72 7.69 -11.19
CA MET A 1 -13.45 7.97 -11.90
C MET A 1 -13.32 9.49 -11.94
N ASP A 2 -12.16 10.06 -11.63
CA ASP A 2 -12.04 11.52 -11.61
C ASP A 2 -12.24 12.10 -13.02
N HIS A 3 -12.82 13.30 -13.09
CA HIS A 3 -13.28 13.91 -14.34
C HIS A 3 -12.14 14.13 -15.34
N PHE A 4 -10.90 14.31 -14.85
CA PHE A 4 -9.73 14.58 -15.66
C PHE A 4 -8.91 13.32 -15.97
N GLY A 5 -9.29 12.16 -15.44
CA GLY A 5 -8.56 10.90 -15.59
C GLY A 5 -7.19 10.87 -14.90
N ILE A 6 -6.90 11.82 -14.00
CA ILE A 6 -5.61 11.94 -13.30
C ILE A 6 -5.35 10.70 -12.46
N GLY A 7 -6.33 10.20 -11.72
CA GLY A 7 -6.20 9.02 -10.89
C GLY A 7 -5.89 7.77 -11.72
N SER A 8 -6.52 7.65 -12.90
CA SER A 8 -6.24 6.57 -13.85
C SER A 8 -4.82 6.68 -14.43
N GLY A 9 -4.39 7.90 -14.78
CA GLY A 9 -3.04 8.17 -15.28
C GLY A 9 -1.96 7.80 -14.26
N VAL A 10 -2.08 8.29 -13.02
CA VAL A 10 -1.14 8.01 -11.92
C VAL A 10 -1.08 6.50 -11.62
N ALA A 11 -2.24 5.83 -11.53
CA ALA A 11 -2.29 4.38 -11.32
C ALA A 11 -1.64 3.61 -12.47
N GLY A 12 -1.86 4.04 -13.73
CA GLY A 12 -1.23 3.46 -14.91
C GLY A 12 0.29 3.60 -14.88
N SER A 13 0.80 4.81 -14.65
CA SER A 13 2.23 5.09 -14.55
C SER A 13 2.89 4.29 -13.43
N ALA A 14 2.26 4.19 -12.26
CA ALA A 14 2.76 3.39 -11.15
C ALA A 14 2.87 1.90 -11.54
N ASN A 15 1.83 1.34 -12.17
CA ASN A 15 1.86 -0.05 -12.62
C ASN A 15 2.97 -0.33 -13.65
N VAL A 16 3.15 0.56 -14.63
CA VAL A 16 4.23 0.42 -15.64
C VAL A 16 5.61 0.49 -14.98
N TYR A 17 5.81 1.43 -14.05
CA TYR A 17 7.04 1.55 -13.30
C TYR A 17 7.33 0.27 -12.50
N PHE A 18 6.37 -0.25 -11.74
CA PHE A 18 6.56 -1.46 -10.93
C PHE A 18 6.78 -2.71 -11.79
N GLN A 19 6.09 -2.84 -12.94
CA GLN A 19 6.32 -3.94 -13.87
C GLN A 19 7.72 -3.92 -14.48
N SER A 20 8.19 -2.73 -14.91
CA SER A 20 9.51 -2.60 -15.53
C SER A 20 10.65 -2.83 -14.53
N ALA A 21 10.44 -2.45 -13.27
CA ALA A 21 11.49 -2.48 -12.27
C ALA A 21 11.64 -3.84 -11.54
N ARG A 22 10.76 -4.83 -11.78
CA ARG A 22 10.83 -6.18 -11.19
C ARG A 22 12.06 -7.03 -11.56
N ARG A 23 12.90 -6.60 -12.50
CA ARG A 23 14.02 -7.41 -13.05
C ARG A 23 15.43 -6.96 -12.61
N THR A 24 15.58 -6.10 -11.61
CA THR A 24 16.84 -5.34 -11.41
C THR A 24 17.72 -5.76 -10.23
N GLY A 25 17.66 -7.01 -9.75
CA GLY A 25 18.55 -7.45 -8.65
C GLY A 25 18.28 -6.78 -7.30
N ARG A 26 17.06 -6.27 -7.09
CA ARG A 26 16.64 -5.54 -5.88
C ARG A 26 16.85 -6.30 -4.58
N THR A 27 16.57 -7.60 -4.57
CA THR A 27 16.83 -8.44 -3.40
C THR A 27 18.32 -8.50 -3.08
N THR A 28 19.19 -8.53 -4.11
CA THR A 28 20.64 -8.51 -3.93
C THR A 28 21.11 -7.17 -3.37
N SER A 29 20.68 -6.05 -3.96
CA SER A 29 21.04 -4.71 -3.46
C SER A 29 20.52 -4.45 -2.06
N LEU A 30 19.32 -4.98 -1.72
CA LEU A 30 18.80 -4.95 -0.37
C LEU A 30 19.76 -5.68 0.57
N VAL A 31 20.04 -6.96 0.32
CA VAL A 31 20.93 -7.80 1.15
C VAL A 31 22.34 -7.20 1.29
N GLU A 32 22.86 -6.54 0.25
CA GLU A 32 24.16 -5.84 0.31
C GLU A 32 24.16 -4.58 1.17
N SER A 33 23.00 -3.96 1.36
CA SER A 33 22.86 -2.72 2.15
C SER A 33 22.52 -2.95 3.63
N LEU A 34 22.13 -4.19 3.99
CA LEU A 34 21.71 -4.55 5.34
C LEU A 34 22.90 -4.64 6.29
N LYS A 35 22.66 -4.23 7.53
CA LYS A 35 23.60 -4.29 8.65
C LYS A 35 23.00 -5.11 9.79
N ASP A 36 23.87 -5.52 10.69
CA ASP A 36 23.47 -6.24 11.91
C ASP A 36 22.49 -5.41 12.74
N GLY A 37 21.40 -6.04 13.18
CA GLY A 37 20.31 -5.42 13.91
C GLY A 37 19.29 -4.65 13.04
N ASP A 38 19.47 -4.53 11.72
CA ASP A 38 18.46 -3.90 10.87
C ASP A 38 17.14 -4.69 10.92
N ARG A 39 16.02 -3.96 10.88
CA ARG A 39 14.65 -4.51 10.78
C ARG A 39 14.18 -4.38 9.36
N VAL A 40 13.71 -5.47 8.77
CA VAL A 40 13.25 -5.47 7.38
C VAL A 40 11.79 -5.89 7.31
N VAL A 41 10.95 -5.02 6.75
CA VAL A 41 9.52 -5.23 6.61
C VAL A 41 9.23 -5.83 5.24
N PHE A 42 8.63 -7.01 5.25
CA PHE A 42 8.24 -7.77 4.07
C PHE A 42 6.74 -7.87 3.89
N LEU A 43 6.32 -7.93 2.62
CA LEU A 43 4.94 -8.28 2.26
C LEU A 43 4.59 -9.74 2.58
N SER A 44 5.56 -10.66 2.49
CA SER A 44 5.31 -12.10 2.67
C SER A 44 6.38 -12.77 3.52
N GLU A 45 5.96 -13.77 4.30
CA GLU A 45 6.86 -14.56 5.13
C GLU A 45 7.88 -15.35 4.31
N ARG A 46 7.48 -15.83 3.12
CA ARG A 46 8.37 -16.57 2.22
C ARG A 46 9.59 -15.74 1.81
N GLU A 47 9.37 -14.49 1.38
CA GLU A 47 10.47 -13.61 0.97
C GLU A 47 11.31 -13.20 2.18
N GLY A 48 10.66 -12.91 3.32
CA GLY A 48 11.37 -12.61 4.57
C GLY A 48 12.33 -13.72 4.99
N ARG A 49 11.87 -14.98 5.01
CA ARG A 49 12.71 -16.15 5.33
C ARG A 49 13.85 -16.35 4.33
N ARG A 50 13.60 -16.11 3.04
CA ARG A 50 14.63 -16.17 2.00
C ARG A 50 15.73 -15.15 2.26
N VAL A 51 15.37 -13.89 2.48
CA VAL A 51 16.34 -12.80 2.73
C VAL A 51 17.09 -13.01 4.05
N GLN A 52 16.39 -13.47 5.09
CA GLN A 52 17.02 -13.81 6.37
C GLN A 52 18.09 -14.90 6.21
N SER A 53 17.81 -15.92 5.40
CA SER A 53 18.77 -16.99 5.11
C SER A 53 20.02 -16.44 4.41
N LEU A 54 19.84 -15.57 3.41
CA LEU A 54 20.95 -14.90 2.71
C LEU A 54 21.78 -13.98 3.62
N CYS A 55 21.15 -13.29 4.58
CA CYS A 55 21.89 -12.46 5.55
C CYS A 55 22.67 -13.33 6.53
N LYS A 56 22.08 -14.45 6.99
CA LYS A 56 22.75 -15.41 7.86
C LYS A 56 23.99 -16.02 7.22
N GLU A 57 23.95 -16.32 5.92
CA GLU A 57 25.12 -16.79 5.15
C GLU A 57 26.26 -15.75 5.13
N ARG A 58 25.95 -14.46 5.29
CA ARG A 58 26.90 -13.36 5.38
C ARG A 58 27.31 -13.01 6.81
N GLY A 59 26.80 -13.73 7.81
CA GLY A 59 27.04 -13.43 9.22
C GLY A 59 26.37 -12.14 9.71
N ILE A 60 25.26 -11.73 9.09
CA ILE A 60 24.47 -10.56 9.48
C ILE A 60 23.15 -11.05 10.07
N GLU A 61 22.81 -10.59 11.28
CA GLU A 61 21.54 -10.85 11.94
C GLU A 61 20.56 -9.69 11.69
N ILE A 62 19.36 -10.01 11.21
CA ILE A 62 18.29 -9.04 10.94
C ILE A 62 16.98 -9.47 11.60
N GLU A 63 16.15 -8.50 11.98
CA GLU A 63 14.77 -8.75 12.36
C GLU A 63 13.88 -8.77 11.12
N VAL A 64 13.17 -9.87 10.89
CA VAL A 64 12.17 -9.98 9.83
C VAL A 64 10.79 -9.64 10.37
N ILE A 65 10.15 -8.65 9.74
CA ILE A 65 8.79 -8.23 10.06
C ILE A 65 7.91 -8.51 8.87
N VAL A 66 6.83 -9.26 9.05
CA VAL A 66 5.81 -9.45 8.01
C VAL A 66 4.61 -8.58 8.35
N CYS A 67 4.23 -7.67 7.46
CA CYS A 67 3.13 -6.74 7.67
C CYS A 67 2.38 -6.48 6.37
N ASP A 68 1.04 -6.55 6.40
CA ASP A 68 0.23 -6.04 5.29
C ASP A 68 0.35 -4.50 5.24
N PRO A 69 0.63 -3.89 4.08
CA PRO A 69 0.66 -2.43 3.93
C PRO A 69 -0.61 -1.70 4.39
N LYS A 70 -1.77 -2.36 4.33
CA LYS A 70 -3.04 -1.82 4.84
C LYS A 70 -3.01 -1.61 6.36
N ASP A 71 -2.23 -2.42 7.07
CA ASP A 71 -2.09 -2.42 8.53
C ASP A 71 -0.76 -1.79 9.00
N HIS A 72 -0.12 -0.96 8.17
CA HIS A 72 1.18 -0.33 8.46
C HIS A 72 1.23 0.41 9.81
N LYS A 73 0.09 0.86 10.35
CA LYS A 73 0.02 1.51 11.66
C LYS A 73 0.55 0.63 12.80
N ARG A 74 0.49 -0.70 12.65
CA ARG A 74 1.01 -1.65 13.65
C ARG A 74 2.54 -1.59 13.78
N LEU A 75 3.24 -1.10 12.76
CA LEU A 75 4.70 -0.95 12.80
C LEU A 75 5.14 0.08 13.83
N PHE A 76 4.36 1.15 14.05
CA PHE A 76 4.65 2.14 15.09
C PHE A 76 4.55 1.59 16.51
N GLY A 77 3.73 0.55 16.73
CA GLY A 77 3.58 -0.10 18.03
C GLY A 77 4.82 -0.91 18.48
N ARG A 78 5.79 -1.14 17.59
CA ARG A 78 7.02 -1.88 17.90
C ARG A 78 8.13 -1.02 18.51
N GLY A 79 7.91 0.28 18.63
CA GLY A 79 8.90 1.23 19.12
C GLY A 79 10.00 1.53 18.09
N SER A 80 10.74 2.61 18.33
CA SER A 80 11.90 2.97 17.51
C SER A 80 13.01 1.93 17.67
N PRO A 81 13.78 1.67 16.60
CA PRO A 81 15.00 0.89 16.73
C PRO A 81 15.96 1.52 17.74
N CYS A 82 16.68 0.69 18.50
CA CYS A 82 17.63 1.18 19.50
C CYS A 82 19.00 1.38 18.83
N GLY A 83 19.66 2.52 19.08
CA GLY A 83 21.01 2.77 18.58
C GLY A 83 21.09 2.97 17.06
N SER A 84 21.90 2.18 16.37
CA SER A 84 22.17 2.30 14.92
C SER A 84 21.27 1.46 14.01
N GLU A 85 20.31 0.74 14.60
CA GLU A 85 19.35 -0.09 13.88
C GLU A 85 18.45 0.76 12.97
N ARG A 86 18.11 0.27 11.78
CA ARG A 86 17.18 0.94 10.85
C ARG A 86 15.99 0.06 10.56
N THR A 87 14.85 0.68 10.23
CA THR A 87 13.72 -0.03 9.63
C THR A 87 13.75 0.19 8.12
N ILE A 88 13.87 -0.89 7.37
CA ILE A 88 13.94 -0.91 5.90
C ILE A 88 12.73 -1.66 5.36
N PHE A 89 12.15 -1.17 4.28
CA PHE A 89 11.00 -1.80 3.63
C PHE A 89 11.44 -2.53 2.38
N ASP A 90 10.99 -3.77 2.22
CA ASP A 90 11.19 -4.50 0.98
C ASP A 90 10.44 -3.81 -0.16
N HIS A 91 10.99 -3.91 -1.37
CA HIS A 91 10.40 -3.28 -2.55
C HIS A 91 8.94 -3.69 -2.76
N GLY A 92 8.61 -4.97 -2.61
CA GLY A 92 7.25 -5.48 -2.78
C GLY A 92 6.27 -4.86 -1.80
N TRP A 93 6.67 -4.66 -0.54
CA TRP A 93 5.88 -3.93 0.44
C TRP A 93 5.63 -2.49 0.01
N VAL A 94 6.69 -1.76 -0.39
CA VAL A 94 6.61 -0.36 -0.84
C VAL A 94 5.71 -0.22 -2.06
N GLU A 95 5.83 -1.12 -3.04
CA GLU A 95 4.98 -1.15 -4.24
C GLU A 95 3.51 -1.29 -3.86
N GLN A 96 3.18 -2.27 -3.01
CA GLN A 96 1.80 -2.50 -2.57
C GLN A 96 1.25 -1.33 -1.73
N PHE A 97 2.09 -0.70 -0.91
CA PHE A 97 1.71 0.49 -0.17
C PHE A 97 1.31 1.64 -1.11
N TYR A 98 2.16 1.98 -2.08
CA TYR A 98 1.86 3.04 -3.04
C TYR A 98 0.61 2.75 -3.87
N LEU A 99 0.45 1.53 -4.38
CA LEU A 99 -0.75 1.14 -5.12
C LEU A 99 -2.01 1.28 -4.27
N GLY A 100 -1.93 0.88 -2.99
CA GLY A 100 -3.02 1.03 -2.03
C GLY A 100 -3.41 2.48 -1.78
N GLU A 101 -2.44 3.37 -1.58
CA GLU A 101 -2.71 4.79 -1.33
C GLU A 101 -3.22 5.53 -2.58
N ILE A 102 -2.71 5.21 -3.78
CA ILE A 102 -3.24 5.74 -5.04
C ILE A 102 -4.71 5.35 -5.22
N GLU A 103 -5.03 4.08 -4.97
CA GLU A 103 -6.40 3.59 -5.08
C GLU A 103 -7.32 4.21 -4.01
N ARG A 104 -6.83 4.39 -2.78
CA ARG A 104 -7.58 5.08 -1.73
C ARG A 104 -7.86 6.53 -2.12
N ALA A 105 -6.85 7.26 -2.59
CA ALA A 105 -7.03 8.64 -3.05
C ALA A 105 -8.06 8.74 -4.18
N ARG A 106 -8.02 7.81 -5.15
CA ARG A 106 -8.99 7.72 -6.24
C ARG A 106 -10.43 7.56 -5.71
N ARG A 107 -10.65 6.66 -4.75
CA ARG A 107 -11.97 6.45 -4.12
C ARG A 107 -12.43 7.64 -3.30
N THR A 108 -11.52 8.30 -2.59
CA THR A 108 -11.84 9.51 -1.83
C THR A 108 -12.32 10.63 -2.75
N ILE A 109 -11.65 10.85 -3.88
CA ILE A 109 -12.07 11.85 -4.87
C ILE A 109 -13.45 11.50 -5.44
N ASP A 110 -13.66 10.25 -5.83
CA ASP A 110 -14.93 9.76 -6.39
C ASP A 110 -16.10 9.96 -5.41
N ARG A 111 -15.84 9.68 -4.12
CA ARG A 111 -16.80 9.92 -3.04
C ARG A 111 -17.09 11.41 -2.87
N LEU A 112 -16.07 12.27 -2.80
CA LEU A 112 -16.24 13.71 -2.67
C LEU A 112 -17.03 14.30 -3.84
N GLN A 113 -16.73 13.85 -5.06
CA GLN A 113 -17.50 14.23 -6.24
C GLN A 113 -18.96 13.80 -6.10
N THR A 114 -19.22 12.56 -5.69
CA THR A 114 -20.58 12.05 -5.52
C THR A 114 -21.37 12.84 -4.45
N GLU A 115 -20.77 13.10 -3.29
CA GLU A 115 -21.42 13.78 -2.16
C GLU A 115 -21.62 15.29 -2.42
N LEU A 116 -20.68 15.96 -3.08
CA LEU A 116 -20.72 17.42 -3.29
C LEU A 116 -21.39 17.85 -4.60
N SER A 117 -21.59 16.95 -5.57
CA SER A 117 -22.19 17.30 -6.86
C SER A 117 -23.63 17.80 -6.77
N GLY A 118 -24.29 17.70 -5.60
CA GLY A 118 -25.52 18.39 -5.22
C GLY A 118 -26.80 18.04 -5.99
N ARG A 119 -26.73 17.64 -7.27
CA ARG A 119 -27.84 17.42 -8.21
C ARG A 119 -27.49 16.47 -9.38
N GLY A 120 -26.50 15.60 -9.21
CA GLY A 120 -26.15 14.58 -10.21
C GLY A 120 -27.15 13.40 -10.26
N GLU A 121 -27.04 12.54 -11.28
CA GLU A 121 -27.88 11.34 -11.46
C GLU A 121 -27.92 10.41 -10.22
N ALA A 122 -26.82 10.34 -9.47
CA ALA A 122 -26.74 9.60 -8.20
C ALA A 122 -27.63 10.18 -7.09
N HIS A 123 -27.86 11.50 -7.09
CA HIS A 123 -28.80 12.12 -6.16
C HIS A 123 -30.24 11.83 -6.58
N ARG A 124 -30.51 11.82 -7.89
CA ARG A 124 -31.81 11.40 -8.44
C ARG A 124 -32.13 9.93 -8.16
N SER A 125 -31.16 9.02 -8.21
CA SER A 125 -31.38 7.61 -7.86
C SER A 125 -31.61 7.42 -6.36
N THR A 126 -30.85 8.11 -5.51
CA THR A 126 -31.02 8.07 -4.05
C THR A 126 -32.36 8.67 -3.63
N GLN A 127 -32.75 9.80 -4.25
CA GLN A 127 -34.05 10.44 -4.00
C GLN A 127 -35.21 9.55 -4.48
N ARG A 128 -35.09 8.91 -5.65
CA ARG A 128 -36.09 7.91 -6.12
C ARG A 128 -36.21 6.72 -5.17
N GLN A 129 -35.09 6.17 -4.68
CA GLN A 129 -35.14 5.08 -3.72
C GLN A 129 -35.79 5.51 -2.39
N ALA A 130 -35.46 6.70 -1.89
CA ALA A 130 -36.09 7.24 -0.68
C ALA A 130 -37.61 7.46 -0.86
N GLU A 131 -38.02 7.98 -2.03
CA GLU A 131 -39.43 8.13 -2.40
C GLU A 131 -40.14 6.77 -2.54
N GLU A 132 -39.48 5.74 -3.07
CA GLU A 132 -40.04 4.39 -3.13
C GLU A 132 -40.21 3.79 -1.73
N PHE A 133 -39.19 3.86 -0.86
CA PHE A 133 -39.30 3.36 0.52
C PHE A 133 -40.40 4.06 1.33
N ALA A 134 -40.64 5.36 1.09
CA ALA A 134 -41.71 6.10 1.74
C ALA A 134 -43.11 5.58 1.36
N LYS A 135 -43.30 5.06 0.13
CA LYS A 135 -44.59 4.52 -0.33
C LYS A 135 -45.02 3.23 0.38
N TRP A 136 -44.05 2.45 0.88
CA TRP A 136 -44.30 1.14 1.50
C TRP A 136 -44.37 1.20 3.03
N ARG A 137 -44.39 2.41 3.62
CA ARG A 137 -44.36 2.61 5.07
C ARG A 137 -45.74 2.85 5.70
N VAL A 138 -46.81 2.47 5.01
CA VAL A 138 -48.21 2.52 5.46
C VAL A 138 -48.65 1.16 5.98
#